data_AF-A0A7S1D5N7-F1
#
_entry.id   AF-A0A7S1D5N7-F1
#
_cell.length_a   1.000
_cell.length_b   1.000
_cell.length_c   1.000
_cell.angle_alpha   90.00
_cell.angle_beta   90.00
_cell.angle_gamma   90.00
#
_symmetry.space_group_name_H-M   'P 1'
#
loop_
_entity.id
_entity.type
_entity.pdbx_description
1 polymer ?
#
loop_
_entity_poly.entity_id
_entity_poly.type
_entity_poly.pdbx_seq_one_letter_code
_entity_poly.pdbx_strand_id
1 'polypeptide(L)'
;LMLMNRMSILDDDDTATTAVMNWRRQLIHWCVHRQLGGMQGRPNKAEDTCYSYWIGGTLTLLRHQELLDRESLRKYVMRCQTKMGGFGKVVGALPDVLHSFYSMAWLSLSQTAAAENDSETSTFIDPPLQQLNCTLGLCQE
;
A
#
# COMPACT_ATOMS: atom_id res chain seq x y z
N LEU A 1 11.54 12.90 -4.48
CA LEU A 1 12.30 13.52 -3.38
C LEU A 1 11.66 13.33 -2.00
N MET A 2 10.32 13.23 -1.85
CA MET A 2 9.69 13.08 -0.51
C MET A 2 9.99 11.75 0.22
N LEU A 3 10.28 10.65 -0.48
CA LEU A 3 10.58 9.35 0.15
C LEU A 3 11.94 9.28 0.85
N MET A 4 12.93 10.08 0.41
CA MET A 4 14.28 10.03 0.97
C MET A 4 14.38 10.66 2.37
N ASN A 5 13.49 11.60 2.71
CA ASN A 5 13.52 12.32 3.99
C ASN A 5 12.92 11.57 5.19
N ARG A 6 12.28 10.40 4.99
CA ARG A 6 11.70 9.62 6.10
C ARG A 6 12.59 8.47 6.58
N MET A 7 13.73 8.24 5.93
CA MET A 7 14.64 7.14 6.26
C MET A 7 15.47 7.42 7.53
N SER A 8 15.62 8.70 7.93
CA SER A 8 16.40 9.13 9.10
C SER A 8 15.80 8.72 10.45
N ILE A 9 14.61 8.12 10.45
CA ILE A 9 13.91 7.63 11.65
C ILE A 9 14.44 6.25 12.10
N LEU A 10 15.29 5.60 11.28
CA LEU A 10 15.73 4.21 11.51
C LEU A 10 17.13 4.08 12.13
N ASP A 11 17.71 5.17 12.63
CA ASP A 11 19.05 5.20 13.20
C ASP A 11 19.00 5.51 14.71
N ASP A 12 18.66 4.52 15.53
CA ASP A 12 18.96 4.50 16.97
C ASP A 12 19.40 3.09 17.42
N ASP A 13 20.29 3.10 18.41
CA ASP A 13 21.37 2.17 18.81
C ASP A 13 20.96 0.77 19.34
N ASP A 14 21.89 -0.21 19.22
CA ASP A 14 22.36 -1.22 20.22
C ASP A 14 22.93 -2.52 19.58
N THR A 15 24.06 -2.99 20.10
CA THR A 15 25.07 -3.83 19.38
C THR A 15 24.88 -5.36 19.43
N ALA A 16 23.93 -5.88 20.20
CA ALA A 16 23.47 -7.28 20.11
C ALA A 16 22.19 -7.42 19.27
N THR A 17 21.47 -6.31 19.13
CA THR A 17 20.22 -6.13 18.39
C THR A 17 20.46 -5.98 16.89
N THR A 18 21.73 -5.81 16.49
CA THR A 18 22.16 -5.39 15.15
C THR A 18 21.75 -6.34 14.04
N ALA A 19 21.78 -7.67 14.21
CA ALA A 19 21.40 -8.61 13.13
C ALA A 19 19.86 -8.70 12.92
N VAL A 20 19.09 -8.69 14.01
CA VAL A 20 17.62 -8.73 13.98
C VAL A 20 17.04 -7.38 13.55
N MET A 21 17.57 -6.27 14.06
CA MET A 21 17.26 -4.92 13.56
C MET A 21 17.63 -4.79 12.08
N ASN A 22 18.72 -5.43 11.63
CA ASN A 22 19.16 -5.34 10.25
C ASN A 22 18.13 -5.95 9.29
N TRP A 23 17.54 -7.12 9.57
CA TRP A 23 16.56 -7.69 8.62
C TRP A 23 15.28 -6.87 8.56
N ARG A 24 14.79 -6.36 9.70
CA ARG A 24 13.56 -5.56 9.74
C ARG A 24 13.75 -4.27 8.96
N ARG A 25 14.86 -3.57 9.21
CA ARG A 25 15.22 -2.35 8.49
C ARG A 25 15.41 -2.61 7.00
N GLN A 26 16.12 -3.67 6.63
CA GLN A 26 16.30 -4.08 5.23
C GLN A 26 14.97 -4.41 4.55
N LEU A 27 14.05 -5.07 5.24
CA LEU A 27 12.73 -5.39 4.72
C LEU A 27 11.90 -4.13 4.49
N ILE A 28 11.84 -3.22 5.47
CA ILE A 28 11.16 -1.92 5.33
C ILE A 28 11.75 -1.15 4.15
N HIS A 29 13.07 -1.03 4.11
CA HIS A 29 13.79 -0.39 3.01
C HIS A 29 13.43 -1.05 1.66
N TRP A 30 13.47 -2.38 1.58
CA TRP A 30 13.11 -3.13 0.36
C TRP A 30 11.66 -2.86 -0.07
N CYS A 31 10.71 -2.86 0.86
CA CYS A 31 9.28 -2.61 0.62
C CYS A 31 9.02 -1.20 0.10
N VAL A 32 9.59 -0.17 0.72
CA VAL A 32 9.40 1.23 0.30
C VAL A 32 9.93 1.46 -1.12
N HIS A 33 11.06 0.82 -1.47
CA HIS A 33 11.64 0.87 -2.83
C HIS A 33 10.85 0.08 -3.90
N ARG A 34 9.65 -0.41 -3.58
CA ARG A 34 8.73 -0.99 -4.55
C ARG A 34 7.68 -0.01 -5.05
N GLN A 35 7.56 1.15 -4.41
CA GLN A 35 6.61 2.18 -4.83
C GLN A 35 7.16 3.01 -5.99
N LEU A 36 6.40 3.05 -7.08
CA LEU A 36 6.62 3.91 -8.24
C LEU A 36 5.42 4.87 -8.35
N GLY A 37 4.47 4.65 -9.26
CA GLY A 37 3.11 5.21 -9.21
C GLY A 37 2.06 4.23 -8.67
N GLY A 38 2.30 2.94 -8.92
CA GLY A 38 1.75 1.75 -8.27
C GLY A 38 2.85 0.99 -7.53
N MET A 39 2.70 -0.33 -7.38
CA MET A 39 3.72 -1.19 -6.73
C MET A 39 4.24 -2.26 -7.69
N GLN A 40 5.55 -2.47 -7.69
CA GLN A 40 6.19 -3.61 -8.37
C GLN A 40 6.58 -4.69 -7.36
N GLY A 41 6.43 -5.97 -7.71
CA GLY A 41 6.81 -7.06 -6.80
C GLY A 41 8.31 -7.28 -6.67
N ARG A 42 9.06 -6.90 -7.71
CA ARG A 42 10.51 -7.06 -7.80
C ARG A 42 11.11 -5.85 -8.52
N PRO A 43 12.37 -5.48 -8.24
CA PRO A 43 13.05 -4.42 -8.98
C PRO A 43 13.00 -4.65 -10.49
N ASN A 44 12.85 -3.55 -11.24
CA ASN A 44 12.87 -3.53 -12.70
C ASN A 44 11.76 -4.39 -13.34
N LYS A 45 10.57 -4.43 -12.71
CA LYS A 45 9.38 -5.08 -13.25
C LYS A 45 8.21 -4.10 -13.28
N ALA A 46 7.25 -4.37 -14.16
CA ALA A 46 6.05 -3.55 -14.25
C ALA A 46 5.27 -3.56 -12.92
N GLU A 47 4.53 -2.49 -12.72
CA GLU A 47 3.58 -2.34 -11.62
C GLU A 47 2.45 -3.37 -11.75
N ASP A 48 1.89 -3.76 -10.62
CA ASP A 48 0.79 -4.71 -10.53
C ASP A 48 -0.05 -4.36 -9.29
N THR A 49 -1.36 -4.26 -9.50
CA THR A 49 -2.31 -3.84 -8.46
C THR A 49 -2.26 -4.69 -7.21
N CYS A 50 -2.01 -6.00 -7.31
CA CYS A 50 -2.02 -6.88 -6.14
C CYS A 50 -0.89 -6.55 -5.15
N TYR A 51 0.23 -5.99 -5.63
CA TYR A 51 1.34 -5.61 -4.77
C TYR A 51 1.04 -4.39 -3.88
N SER A 52 0.00 -3.62 -4.21
CA SER A 52 -0.52 -2.58 -3.32
C SER A 52 -0.89 -3.16 -1.97
N TYR A 53 -1.56 -4.32 -1.96
CA TYR A 53 -1.87 -5.03 -0.73
C TYR A 53 -0.68 -5.82 -0.19
N TRP A 54 0.02 -6.61 -1.02
CA TRP A 54 1.09 -7.47 -0.49
C TRP A 54 2.19 -6.68 0.21
N ILE A 55 2.62 -5.57 -0.37
CA ILE A 55 3.69 -4.74 0.18
C ILE A 55 3.14 -3.72 1.16
N GLY A 56 2.00 -3.10 0.83
CA GLY A 56 1.32 -2.17 1.72
C GLY A 56 0.90 -2.81 3.04
N GLY A 57 0.28 -3.99 2.98
CA GLY A 57 -0.07 -4.82 4.13
C GLY A 57 1.15 -5.25 4.94
N THR A 58 2.27 -5.60 4.28
CA THR A 58 3.53 -5.88 4.98
C THR A 58 4.01 -4.66 5.77
N LEU A 59 4.00 -3.47 5.18
CA LEU A 59 4.38 -2.25 5.89
C LEU A 59 3.40 -1.89 7.01
N THR A 60 2.10 -2.15 6.84
CA THR A 60 1.11 -2.00 7.92
C THR A 60 1.37 -2.96 9.08
N LEU A 61 1.66 -4.23 8.80
CA LEU A 61 2.05 -5.21 9.84
C LEU A 61 3.32 -4.79 10.57
N LEU A 62 4.25 -4.16 9.85
CA LEU A 62 5.46 -3.60 10.41
C LEU A 62 5.25 -2.24 11.08
N ARG A 63 4.04 -1.66 11.06
CA ARG A 63 3.72 -0.32 11.61
C ARG A 63 4.55 0.81 10.96
N HIS A 64 4.78 0.72 9.65
CA HIS A 64 5.54 1.69 8.85
C HIS A 64 4.78 2.10 7.56
N GLN A 65 3.45 1.99 7.56
CA GLN A 65 2.60 2.32 6.41
C GLN A 65 2.60 3.81 6.04
N GLU A 66 3.03 4.68 6.95
CA GLU A 66 3.25 6.12 6.72
C GLU A 66 4.44 6.42 5.81
N LEU A 67 5.31 5.44 5.54
CA LEU A 67 6.40 5.59 4.57
C LEU A 67 5.91 5.49 3.12
N LEU A 68 4.70 4.99 2.89
CA LEU A 68 4.08 4.93 1.57
C LEU A 68 3.35 6.22 1.24
N ASP A 69 3.46 6.65 -0.01
CA ASP A 69 2.52 7.60 -0.58
C ASP A 69 1.19 6.88 -0.88
N ARG A 70 0.31 6.84 0.13
CA ARG A 70 -0.96 6.12 0.02
C ARG A 70 -1.88 6.71 -1.04
N GLU A 71 -1.83 8.02 -1.25
CA GLU A 71 -2.76 8.71 -2.15
C GLU A 71 -2.47 8.37 -3.61
N SER A 72 -1.21 8.41 -4.03
CA SER A 72 -0.85 8.02 -5.40
C SER A 72 -1.16 6.55 -5.66
N LEU A 73 -0.90 5.68 -4.68
CA LEU A 73 -1.15 4.24 -4.80
C LEU A 73 -2.66 3.92 -4.88
N ARG A 74 -3.50 4.63 -4.10
CA ARG A 74 -4.97 4.54 -4.23
C ARG A 74 -5.44 4.99 -5.61
N LYS A 75 -4.95 6.12 -6.10
CA LYS A 75 -5.24 6.61 -7.46
C LYS A 75 -4.85 5.59 -8.53
N TYR A 76 -3.70 4.94 -8.39
CA TYR A 76 -3.27 3.86 -9.30
C TYR A 76 -4.23 2.66 -9.28
N VAL A 77 -4.59 2.16 -8.09
CA VAL A 77 -5.53 1.02 -7.96
C VAL A 77 -6.89 1.36 -8.55
N MET A 78 -7.44 2.55 -8.26
CA MET A 78 -8.72 3.00 -8.83
C MET A 78 -8.68 3.10 -10.36
N ARG A 79 -7.55 3.51 -10.96
CA ARG A 79 -7.39 3.51 -12.42
C ARG A 79 -7.38 2.11 -13.04
N CYS A 80 -7.14 1.07 -12.25
CA CYS A 80 -7.18 -0.32 -12.71
C CYS A 80 -8.57 -0.96 -12.56
N GLN A 81 -9.56 -0.23 -12.03
CA GLN A 81 -10.95 -0.67 -12.03
C GLN A 81 -11.48 -0.73 -13.46
N THR A 82 -12.26 -1.76 -13.76
CA THR A 82 -12.80 -1.95 -15.12
C THR A 82 -14.27 -1.56 -15.19
N LYS A 83 -14.74 -1.18 -16.39
CA LYS A 83 -16.16 -0.85 -16.64
C LYS A 83 -17.11 -2.04 -16.42
N MET A 84 -16.60 -3.28 -16.45
CA MET A 84 -17.36 -4.49 -16.17
C MET A 84 -17.45 -4.81 -14.68
N GLY A 85 -16.82 -3.99 -13.83
CA GLY A 85 -16.59 -4.30 -12.43
C GLY A 85 -15.26 -5.00 -12.19
N GLY A 86 -14.88 -5.11 -10.92
CA GLY A 86 -13.59 -5.67 -10.52
C GLY A 86 -12.38 -4.84 -10.94
N PHE A 87 -11.20 -5.38 -10.67
CA PHE A 87 -9.90 -4.76 -10.95
C PHE A 87 -9.02 -5.70 -11.76
N GLY A 88 -8.28 -5.14 -12.71
CA GLY A 88 -7.25 -5.84 -13.45
C GLY A 88 -5.87 -5.69 -12.82
N LYS A 89 -4.91 -6.46 -13.34
CA LYS A 89 -3.49 -6.39 -12.98
C LYS A 89 -2.88 -4.99 -13.16
N VAL A 90 -3.23 -4.34 -14.27
CA VAL A 90 -2.77 -3.01 -14.66
C VAL A 90 -3.93 -2.29 -15.35
N VAL A 91 -3.76 -0.98 -15.60
CA VAL A 91 -4.74 -0.17 -16.34
C VAL A 91 -5.00 -0.80 -17.71
N GLY A 92 -6.27 -1.07 -18.01
CA GLY A 92 -6.71 -1.67 -19.27
C GLY A 92 -6.66 -3.20 -19.33
N ALA A 93 -6.13 -3.87 -18.31
CA ALA A 93 -6.23 -5.33 -18.20
C ALA A 93 -7.67 -5.77 -17.88
N LEU A 94 -8.01 -7.00 -18.27
CA LEU A 94 -9.28 -7.62 -17.87
C LEU A 94 -9.30 -7.85 -16.35
N PRO A 95 -10.48 -7.76 -15.71
CA PRO A 95 -10.60 -8.00 -14.29
C PRO A 95 -10.49 -9.50 -14.00
N ASP A 96 -9.93 -9.84 -12.85
CA ASP A 96 -9.98 -11.19 -12.29
C ASP A 96 -10.17 -11.14 -10.77
N VAL A 97 -10.51 -12.29 -10.19
CA VAL A 97 -10.85 -12.42 -8.77
C VAL A 97 -9.67 -12.03 -7.87
N LEU A 98 -8.44 -12.39 -8.26
CA LEU A 98 -7.25 -12.15 -7.45
C LEU A 98 -6.96 -10.65 -7.35
N HIS A 99 -6.87 -9.96 -8.49
CA HIS A 99 -6.58 -8.53 -8.50
C HIS A 99 -7.75 -7.72 -7.95
N SER A 100 -8.98 -8.16 -8.17
CA SER A 100 -10.16 -7.53 -7.57
C SER A 100 -10.11 -7.60 -6.04
N PHE A 101 -9.85 -8.78 -5.49
CA PHE A 101 -9.75 -8.98 -4.05
C PHE A 101 -8.63 -8.13 -3.44
N TYR A 102 -7.40 -8.21 -3.95
CA TYR A 102 -6.27 -7.46 -3.39
C TYR A 102 -6.37 -5.95 -3.58
N SER A 103 -7.01 -5.50 -4.66
CA SER A 103 -7.30 -4.08 -4.87
C SER A 103 -8.27 -3.58 -3.80
N MET A 104 -9.36 -4.30 -3.53
CA MET A 104 -10.30 -3.94 -2.46
C MET A 104 -9.64 -4.00 -1.08
N ALA A 105 -8.83 -5.03 -0.81
CA ALA A 105 -8.10 -5.18 0.44
C ALA A 105 -7.15 -3.98 0.68
N TRP A 106 -6.42 -3.53 -0.34
CA TRP A 106 -5.61 -2.32 -0.24
C TRP A 106 -6.45 -1.06 -0.05
N LEU A 107 -7.54 -0.90 -0.80
CA LEU A 107 -8.41 0.29 -0.67
C LEU A 107 -9.01 0.39 0.74
N SER A 108 -9.40 -0.74 1.33
CA SER A 108 -9.85 -0.84 2.73
C SER A 108 -8.72 -0.48 3.71
N LEU A 109 -7.51 -1.00 3.49
CA LEU A 109 -6.37 -0.78 4.37
C LEU A 109 -5.82 0.66 4.33
N SER A 110 -5.86 1.27 3.15
CA SER A 110 -5.27 2.59 2.89
C SER A 110 -6.23 3.75 3.16
N GLN A 111 -7.39 3.48 3.77
CA GLN A 111 -8.29 4.51 4.26
C GLN A 111 -7.54 5.40 5.26
N THR A 112 -7.53 6.70 4.99
CA THR A 112 -7.16 7.69 6.00
C THR A 112 -8.36 7.90 6.91
N ALA A 113 -8.15 8.08 8.22
CA ALA A 113 -9.19 8.63 9.08
C ALA A 113 -9.72 9.89 8.38
N ALA A 114 -11.04 9.98 8.20
CA ALA A 114 -11.66 11.11 7.55
C ALA A 114 -11.12 12.37 8.20
N ALA A 115 -10.35 13.17 7.45
CA ALA A 115 -10.07 14.52 7.84
C ALA A 115 -11.41 15.24 7.77
N GLU A 116 -12.10 15.31 8.90
CA GLU A 116 -13.11 16.32 9.12
C GLU A 116 -12.43 17.67 8.82
N ASN A 117 -12.88 18.35 7.77
CA ASN A 117 -12.41 19.67 7.30
C ASN A 117 -11.32 19.71 6.22
N ASP A 118 -11.56 19.17 5.03
CA ASP A 118 -11.06 19.84 3.82
C ASP A 118 -12.04 19.66 2.65
N SER A 119 -12.80 20.73 2.42
CA SER A 119 -13.65 20.92 1.25
C SER A 119 -12.79 21.21 0.03
N GLU A 120 -12.08 20.24 -0.52
CA GLU A 120 -11.50 20.37 -1.87
C GLU A 120 -11.15 19.01 -2.49
N THR A 121 -12.08 18.54 -3.35
CA THR A 121 -11.82 17.76 -4.57
C THR A 121 -10.96 16.49 -4.47
N SER A 122 -11.36 15.49 -3.68
CA SER A 122 -11.15 14.10 -4.13
C SER A 122 -12.28 13.75 -5.09
N THR A 123 -11.99 13.68 -6.39
CA THR A 123 -12.95 13.24 -7.43
C THR A 123 -13.35 11.77 -7.29
N PHE A 124 -12.82 11.06 -6.29
CA PHE A 124 -13.06 9.65 -6.04
C PHE A 124 -13.77 9.51 -4.70
N ILE A 125 -15.05 9.18 -4.76
CA ILE A 125 -15.78 8.69 -3.59
C ILE A 125 -15.36 7.23 -3.43
N ASP A 126 -14.50 6.98 -2.45
CA ASP A 126 -14.15 5.62 -2.09
C ASP A 126 -15.41 4.89 -1.61
N PRO A 127 -15.63 3.64 -2.04
CA PRO A 127 -16.72 2.85 -1.48
C PRO A 127 -16.52 2.76 0.04
N PRO A 128 -17.61 2.78 0.84
CA PRO A 128 -17.51 2.58 2.27
C PRO A 128 -17.04 1.13 2.52
N LEU A 129 -15.73 0.96 2.68
CA LEU A 129 -15.11 -0.33 2.93
C LEU A 129 -14.86 -0.46 4.42
N GLN A 130 -15.31 -1.56 5.02
CA GLN A 130 -14.93 -1.87 6.39
C GLN A 130 -13.42 -2.08 6.47
N GLN A 131 -12.80 -1.62 7.56
CA GLN A 131 -11.36 -1.65 7.72
C GLN A 131 -10.85 -3.10 7.89
N LEU A 132 -9.84 -3.45 7.09
CA LEU A 132 -9.26 -4.78 7.10
C LEU A 132 -8.22 -4.92 8.22
N ASN A 133 -8.29 -6.03 8.95
CA ASN A 133 -7.23 -6.49 9.83
C ASN A 133 -6.15 -7.23 9.02
N CYS A 134 -5.00 -6.58 8.78
CA CYS A 134 -3.90 -7.19 8.03
C CYS A 134 -3.28 -8.42 8.69
N THR A 135 -3.47 -8.64 9.98
CA THR A 135 -2.96 -9.84 10.68
C THR A 135 -3.77 -11.07 10.31
N LEU A 136 -5.09 -10.91 10.15
CA LEU A 136 -6.03 -12.00 9.93
C LEU A 136 -6.53 -12.08 8.48
N GLY A 137 -6.38 -11.01 7.70
CA GLY A 137 -6.96 -10.90 6.36
C GLY A 137 -8.49 -10.80 6.36
N LEU A 138 -9.09 -10.41 7.49
CA LEU A 138 -10.54 -10.31 7.72
C LEU A 138 -10.90 -8.91 8.25
N CYS A 139 -12.17 -8.53 8.18
CA CYS A 139 -12.65 -7.29 8.78
C CYS A 139 -12.43 -7.25 10.29
N GLN A 140 -12.23 -6.04 10.83
CA GLN A 140 -12.34 -5.79 12.26
C GLN A 140 -13.82 -5.70 12.65
N GLU A 141 -14.25 -6.52 13.62
CA GLU A 141 -15.60 -6.49 14.21
C GLU A 141 -15.90 -5.15 14.90
#